data_AF-A0A3D2M337-F1
#
_entry.id   AF-A0A3D2M337-F1
#
_cell.length_a   1.000
_cell.length_b   1.000
_cell.length_c   1.000
_cell.angle_alpha   90.00
_cell.angle_beta   90.00
_cell.angle_gamma   90.00
#
_symmetry.space_group_name_H-M   'P 1'
#
loop_
_entity.id
_entity.type
_entity.pdbx_description
1 polymer ?
#
loop_
_entity_poly.entity_id
_entity_poly.type
_entity_poly.pdbx_seq_one_letter_code
_entity_poly.pdbx_strand_id
1 'polypeptide(L)'
;MGLRMSLSAWRSLSGFGLLLGTLFFCAALMPSLLPRSTLSQGVLAGAALAAGYGIGVFWRWLWRYLELPERPERLHNQTNIVIAILCAALAAYFLSQVTAWQNSIRSLMQMQPVTSGHLLEVVLTALATFLILLLLARLYRLVSRFVSRHADRFLPRRVANVMGVLVALALFWSLVSDVLVAQALRVLDASFAQYDALIEPEAAQPRSPLKSGSQESLLDWDELGRTGREFIASGPSAEDIAAVTGRSALEPIRVYVGLRASETPRERARLALRELVRTGAFERSVLVLVTPTGTGWIDPAAMNTVEYLHHGNIASAALQYSYLNSPLSLLVEAEYGADVARALFAEVYGYWSELPPNRRPRLYLHGLSLGALHSQRSWELHELIGNPFQGALWSGPPFKSEQWRTLTDDRNP
;
A
#
# COMPACT_ATOMS: atom_id res chain seq x y z
N MET A 1 45.38 23.91 -6.83
CA MET A 1 44.06 24.55 -6.57
C MET A 1 42.94 23.56 -6.22
N GLY A 2 43.25 22.34 -5.72
CA GLY A 2 42.24 21.29 -5.42
C GLY A 2 41.93 21.08 -3.94
N LEU A 3 42.87 21.33 -3.01
CA LEU A 3 42.64 21.12 -1.57
C LEU A 3 41.78 22.20 -0.89
N ARG A 4 41.76 23.43 -1.41
CA ARG A 4 40.96 24.53 -0.81
C ARG A 4 39.45 24.38 -1.07
N MET A 5 39.02 23.67 -2.12
CA MET A 5 37.60 23.40 -2.37
C MET A 5 37.03 22.30 -1.44
N SER A 6 37.84 21.29 -1.09
CA SER A 6 37.43 20.22 -0.16
C SER A 6 37.16 20.75 1.26
N LEU A 7 38.04 21.63 1.76
CA LEU A 7 37.88 22.25 3.08
C LEU A 7 36.75 23.29 3.14
N SER A 8 36.34 23.86 2.00
CA SER A 8 35.19 24.77 1.91
C SER A 8 33.85 24.06 2.14
N ALA A 9 33.73 22.77 1.80
CA ALA A 9 32.51 22.02 1.99
C ALA A 9 32.23 21.77 3.48
N TRP A 10 33.28 21.52 4.27
CA TRP A 10 33.19 21.28 5.72
C TRP A 10 32.90 22.57 6.52
N ARG A 11 33.37 23.74 6.05
CA ARG A 11 33.00 25.04 6.64
C ARG A 11 31.54 25.44 6.44
N SER A 12 30.78 24.70 5.64
CA SER A 12 29.38 25.02 5.29
C SER A 12 28.32 24.20 6.05
N LEU A 13 28.74 23.23 6.86
CA LEU A 13 27.80 22.43 7.67
C LEU A 13 27.17 23.33 8.74
N SER A 14 25.84 23.47 8.68
CA SER A 14 25.09 24.17 9.71
C SER A 14 25.10 23.32 10.99
N GLY A 15 25.71 23.78 12.08
CA GLY A 15 25.66 23.06 13.37
C GLY A 15 24.23 22.77 13.80
N PHE A 16 23.30 23.70 13.57
CA PHE A 16 21.88 23.49 13.81
C PHE A 16 21.26 22.41 12.90
N GLY A 17 21.69 22.33 11.63
CA GLY A 17 21.29 21.26 10.72
C GLY A 17 21.84 19.91 11.14
N LEU A 18 23.08 19.84 11.63
CA LEU A 18 23.65 18.63 12.17
C LEU A 18 22.87 18.16 13.41
N LEU A 19 22.58 19.07 14.34
CA LEU A 19 21.79 18.77 15.54
C LEU A 19 20.42 18.20 15.19
N LEU A 20 19.64 18.90 14.37
CA LEU A 20 18.29 18.48 14.02
C LEU A 20 18.30 17.18 13.20
N GLY A 21 19.27 17.05 12.29
CA GLY A 21 19.51 15.81 11.54
C GLY A 21 19.81 14.62 12.47
N THR A 22 20.70 14.80 13.44
CA THR A 22 21.03 13.74 14.41
C THR A 22 19.85 13.38 15.30
N LEU A 23 19.05 14.36 15.75
CA LEU A 23 17.84 14.07 16.52
C LEU A 23 16.85 13.21 15.72
N PHE A 24 16.64 13.53 14.44
CA PHE A 24 15.75 12.76 13.57
C PHE A 24 16.30 11.36 13.27
N PHE A 25 17.63 11.25 13.07
CA PHE A 25 18.31 9.97 12.95
C PHE A 25 18.11 9.10 14.20
N CYS A 26 18.33 9.65 15.39
CA CYS A 26 18.10 8.95 16.66
C CYS A 26 16.64 8.53 16.80
N ALA A 27 15.68 9.41 16.46
CA ALA A 27 14.26 9.08 16.49
C ALA A 27 13.90 7.92 15.55
N ALA A 28 14.50 7.87 14.35
CA ALA A 28 14.27 6.80 13.38
C ALA A 28 14.82 5.44 13.85
N LEU A 29 15.84 5.44 14.72
CA LEU A 29 16.44 4.23 15.31
C LEU A 29 15.66 3.68 16.51
N MET A 30 14.69 4.42 17.05
CA MET A 30 13.87 3.96 18.17
C MET A 30 13.04 2.73 17.79
N PRO A 31 12.71 1.86 18.77
CA PRO A 31 11.95 0.64 18.53
C PRO A 31 10.58 0.93 17.89
N SER A 32 10.22 0.13 16.89
CA SER A 32 8.90 0.15 16.24
C SER A 32 8.05 -1.06 16.65
N LEU A 33 6.75 -1.01 16.37
CA LEU A 33 5.85 -2.15 16.64
C LEU A 33 6.18 -3.40 15.81
N LEU A 34 6.82 -3.22 14.64
CA LEU A 34 7.22 -4.31 13.76
C LEU A 34 8.75 -4.39 13.65
N PRO A 35 9.33 -5.60 13.55
CA PRO A 35 10.73 -5.79 13.18
C PRO A 35 11.01 -5.15 11.82
N ARG A 36 12.11 -4.40 11.70
CA ARG A 36 12.53 -3.81 10.42
C ARG A 36 13.68 -4.63 9.84
N SER A 37 13.73 -4.70 8.51
CA SER A 37 14.92 -5.21 7.82
C SER A 37 16.08 -4.22 7.98
N THR A 38 17.33 -4.71 7.85
CA THR A 38 18.54 -3.87 7.95
C THR A 38 18.50 -2.73 6.93
N LEU A 39 18.10 -3.03 5.69
CA LEU A 39 17.93 -2.06 4.61
C LEU A 39 16.87 -1.00 4.92
N SER A 40 15.66 -1.41 5.33
CA SER A 40 14.56 -0.46 5.58
C SER A 40 14.86 0.49 6.74
N GLN A 41 15.48 -0.03 7.80
CA GLN A 41 15.91 0.77 8.94
C GLN A 41 16.98 1.79 8.56
N GLY A 42 17.99 1.37 7.80
CA GLY A 42 19.04 2.27 7.32
C GLY A 42 18.51 3.36 6.38
N VAL A 43 17.68 3.00 5.41
CA VAL A 43 17.03 3.97 4.50
C VAL A 43 16.21 5.00 5.28
N LEU A 44 15.38 4.54 6.23
CA LEU A 44 14.58 5.44 7.07
C LEU A 44 15.47 6.38 7.90
N ALA A 45 16.51 5.86 8.53
CA ALA A 45 17.42 6.65 9.36
C ALA A 45 18.19 7.68 8.52
N GLY A 46 18.69 7.30 7.35
CA GLY A 46 19.36 8.19 6.41
C GLY A 46 18.44 9.28 5.85
N ALA A 47 17.19 8.94 5.54
CA ALA A 47 16.18 9.90 5.10
C ALA A 47 15.79 10.88 6.21
N ALA A 48 15.61 10.40 7.45
CA ALA A 48 15.33 11.23 8.61
C ALA A 48 16.48 12.21 8.90
N LEU A 49 17.73 11.72 8.83
CA LEU A 49 18.93 12.55 8.93
C LEU A 49 18.95 13.64 7.86
N ALA A 50 18.65 13.29 6.60
CA ALA A 50 18.61 14.24 5.48
C ALA A 50 17.51 15.29 5.65
N ALA A 51 16.33 14.89 6.11
CA ALA A 51 15.21 15.79 6.38
C ALA A 51 15.54 16.78 7.50
N GLY A 52 16.02 16.30 8.65
CA GLY A 52 16.42 17.16 9.77
C GLY A 52 17.55 18.11 9.39
N TYR A 53 18.55 17.63 8.65
CA TYR A 53 19.61 18.47 8.12
C TYR A 53 19.08 19.54 7.15
N GLY A 54 18.18 19.16 6.25
CA GLY A 54 17.52 20.05 5.30
C GLY A 54 16.75 21.18 5.99
N ILE A 55 15.95 20.84 7.01
CA ILE A 55 15.20 21.82 7.82
C ILE A 55 16.17 22.79 8.51
N GLY A 56 17.25 22.30 9.11
CA GLY A 56 18.21 23.19 9.77
C GLY A 56 19.00 24.08 8.80
N VAL A 57 19.22 23.65 7.56
CA VAL A 57 19.78 24.51 6.49
C VAL A 57 18.76 25.55 6.04
N PHE A 58 17.49 25.18 5.87
CA PHE A 58 16.41 26.09 5.52
C PHE A 58 16.22 27.16 6.60
N TRP A 59 16.24 26.76 7.88
CA TRP A 59 16.14 27.69 9.01
C TRP A 59 17.28 28.71 9.02
N ARG A 60 18.52 28.27 8.77
CA ARG A 60 19.67 29.17 8.64
C ARG A 60 19.51 30.13 7.45
N TRP A 61 18.98 29.66 6.34
CA TRP A 61 18.68 30.52 5.19
C TRP A 61 17.61 31.55 5.53
N LEU A 62 16.54 31.16 6.22
CA LEU A 62 15.46 32.05 6.65
C LEU A 62 15.96 33.09 7.66
N TRP A 63 16.80 32.68 8.61
CA TRP A 63 17.43 33.59 9.58
C TRP A 63 18.22 34.71 8.90
N ARG A 64 19.00 34.34 7.86
CA ARG A 64 19.75 35.30 7.02
C ARG A 64 18.84 36.17 6.18
N TYR A 65 17.77 35.60 5.64
CA TYR A 65 16.79 36.32 4.84
C TYR A 65 16.05 37.39 5.67
N LEU A 66 15.82 37.12 6.95
CA LEU A 66 15.24 38.07 7.91
C LEU A 66 16.27 39.05 8.51
N GLU A 67 17.53 39.03 8.03
CA GLU A 67 18.62 39.91 8.48
C GLU A 67 18.89 39.88 10.00
N LEU A 68 18.59 38.75 10.64
CA LEU A 68 18.76 38.59 12.07
C LEU A 68 20.26 38.52 12.44
N PRO A 69 20.67 39.02 13.63
CA PRO A 69 22.08 39.15 13.99
C PRO A 69 22.83 37.81 13.95
N GLU A 70 23.96 37.75 13.23
CA GLU A 70 24.89 36.61 13.27
C GLU A 70 26.03 36.87 14.27
N ARG A 71 26.40 35.84 15.05
CA ARG A 71 27.54 35.91 15.97
C ARG A 71 28.88 35.91 15.20
N PRO A 72 29.98 36.43 15.79
CA PRO A 72 31.30 36.45 15.14
C PRO A 72 31.79 35.05 14.73
N GLU A 73 32.47 34.95 13.58
CA GLU A 73 32.88 33.67 12.96
C GLU A 73 33.71 32.75 13.88
N ARG A 74 34.49 33.31 14.81
CA ARG A 74 35.33 32.53 15.75
C ARG A 74 34.49 31.75 16.78
N LEU A 75 33.46 32.39 17.36
CA LEU A 75 32.52 31.72 18.27
C LEU A 75 31.67 30.70 17.51
N HIS A 76 31.30 31.00 16.26
CA HIS A 76 30.51 30.10 15.42
C HIS A 76 31.20 28.74 15.19
N ASN A 77 32.52 28.75 14.92
CA ASN A 77 33.27 27.52 14.70
C ASN A 77 33.41 26.67 15.98
N GLN A 78 33.64 27.29 17.14
CA GLN A 78 33.70 26.58 18.42
C GLN A 78 32.35 25.96 18.78
N THR A 79 31.25 26.71 18.63
CA THR A 79 29.90 26.19 18.87
C THR A 79 29.56 25.02 17.95
N ASN A 80 29.91 25.09 16.66
CA ASN A 80 29.67 23.99 15.73
C ASN A 80 30.47 22.72 16.07
N ILE A 81 31.71 22.86 16.55
CA ILE A 81 32.51 21.71 17.01
C ILE A 81 31.87 21.05 18.23
N VAL A 82 31.45 21.85 19.23
CA VAL A 82 30.77 21.34 20.42
C VAL A 82 29.48 20.61 20.03
N ILE A 83 28.67 21.21 19.15
CA ILE A 83 27.46 20.56 18.63
C ILE A 83 27.79 19.25 17.91
N ALA A 84 28.83 19.21 17.08
CA ALA A 84 29.24 18.00 16.38
C ALA A 84 29.67 16.89 17.33
N ILE A 85 30.41 17.22 18.40
CA ILE A 85 30.79 16.25 19.44
C ILE A 85 29.55 15.70 20.15
N LEU A 86 28.61 16.57 20.55
CA LEU A 86 27.36 16.16 21.18
C LEU A 86 26.51 15.28 20.26
N CYS A 87 26.43 15.63 18.98
CA CYS A 87 25.72 14.82 17.98
C CYS A 87 26.38 13.45 17.79
N ALA A 88 27.71 13.39 17.72
CA ALA A 88 28.44 12.14 17.60
C ALA A 88 28.23 11.24 18.83
N ALA A 89 28.29 11.81 20.04
CA ALA A 89 28.01 11.09 21.29
C ALA A 89 26.58 10.55 21.34
N LEU A 90 25.60 11.38 20.95
CA LEU A 90 24.19 10.98 20.92
C LEU A 90 23.93 9.88 19.89
N ALA A 91 24.47 10.02 18.68
CA ALA A 91 24.35 9.01 17.64
C ALA A 91 25.00 7.69 18.07
N ALA A 92 26.18 7.72 18.68
CA ALA A 92 26.87 6.54 19.20
C ALA A 92 26.06 5.85 20.30
N TYR A 93 25.45 6.61 21.21
CA TYR A 93 24.57 6.06 22.23
C TYR A 93 23.39 5.31 21.61
N PHE A 94 22.63 5.93 20.70
CA PHE A 94 21.47 5.28 20.06
C PHE A 94 21.88 4.07 19.23
N LEU A 95 22.98 4.15 18.48
CA LEU A 95 23.53 3.03 17.71
C LEU A 95 23.91 1.85 18.60
N SER A 96 24.39 2.08 19.83
CA SER A 96 24.66 1.00 20.78
C SER A 96 23.39 0.29 21.27
N GLN A 97 22.25 0.98 21.28
CA GLN A 97 20.96 0.42 21.72
C GLN A 97 20.17 -0.29 20.60
N VAL A 98 20.44 0.01 19.32
CA VAL A 98 19.69 -0.51 18.17
C VAL A 98 19.54 -2.02 18.18
N THR A 99 20.62 -2.76 18.42
CA THR A 99 20.62 -4.23 18.44
C THR A 99 19.71 -4.77 19.54
N ALA A 100 19.79 -4.19 20.74
CA ALA A 100 18.97 -4.60 21.88
C ALA A 100 17.48 -4.31 21.62
N TRP A 101 17.17 -3.11 21.12
CA TRP A 101 15.79 -2.74 20.76
C TRP A 101 15.21 -3.64 19.67
N GLN A 102 15.95 -3.93 18.59
CA GLN A 102 15.49 -4.86 17.56
C GLN A 102 15.28 -6.28 18.10
N ASN A 103 16.20 -6.78 18.91
CA ASN A 103 16.08 -8.13 19.47
C ASN A 103 14.92 -8.26 20.46
N SER A 104 14.55 -7.19 21.18
CA SER A 104 13.39 -7.22 22.08
C SER A 104 12.06 -7.44 21.34
N ILE A 105 11.89 -6.84 20.16
CA ILE A 105 10.70 -7.02 19.33
C ILE A 105 10.75 -8.39 18.64
N ARG A 106 11.92 -8.78 18.13
CA ARG A 106 12.11 -10.07 17.46
C ARG A 106 11.89 -11.24 18.41
N SER A 107 12.26 -11.14 19.68
CA SER A 107 11.96 -12.19 20.66
C SER A 107 10.46 -12.32 20.93
N LEU A 108 9.75 -11.19 21.04
CA LEU A 108 8.28 -11.19 21.20
C LEU A 108 7.58 -11.78 19.97
N MET A 109 8.14 -11.59 18.77
CA MET A 109 7.65 -12.13 17.50
C MET A 109 8.19 -13.54 17.19
N GLN A 110 8.90 -14.19 18.12
CA GLN A 110 9.54 -15.50 17.93
C GLN A 110 10.46 -15.61 16.69
N MET A 111 11.17 -14.53 16.37
CA MET A 111 12.13 -14.46 15.27
C MET A 111 13.57 -14.62 15.75
N GLN A 112 14.44 -15.13 14.87
CA GLN A 112 15.88 -15.21 15.10
C GLN A 112 16.47 -13.81 15.40
N PRO A 113 17.39 -13.67 16.38
CA PRO A 113 18.06 -12.40 16.66
C PRO A 113 18.79 -11.82 15.44
N VAL A 114 19.02 -10.50 15.44
CA VAL A 114 19.80 -9.85 14.38
C VAL A 114 21.26 -10.29 14.42
N THR A 115 21.89 -10.37 13.24
CA THR A 115 23.29 -10.76 13.09
C THR A 115 24.24 -9.69 13.62
N SER A 116 25.47 -10.08 13.95
CA SER A 116 26.52 -9.17 14.42
C SER A 116 26.86 -8.04 13.42
N GLY A 117 26.59 -8.25 12.13
CA GLY A 117 26.78 -7.26 11.05
C GLY A 117 25.66 -6.22 10.93
N HIS A 118 24.54 -6.40 11.64
CA HIS A 118 23.35 -5.56 11.51
C HIS A 118 23.65 -4.06 11.69
N LEU A 119 24.44 -3.71 12.70
CA LEU A 119 24.79 -2.32 12.99
C LEU A 119 25.56 -1.67 11.83
N LEU A 120 26.56 -2.37 11.29
CA LEU A 120 27.39 -1.89 10.19
C LEU A 120 26.53 -1.65 8.94
N GLU A 121 25.66 -2.61 8.61
CA GLU A 121 24.75 -2.49 7.48
C GLU A 121 23.82 -1.29 7.62
N VAL A 122 23.19 -1.09 8.80
CA VAL A 122 22.30 0.05 9.06
C VAL A 122 23.04 1.37 8.92
N VAL A 123 24.27 1.48 9.46
CA VAL A 123 25.07 2.70 9.35
C VAL A 123 25.46 2.98 7.90
N LEU A 124 25.96 1.98 7.16
CA LEU A 124 26.37 2.14 5.77
C LEU A 124 25.20 2.51 4.87
N THR A 125 24.05 1.85 5.03
CA THR A 125 22.84 2.15 4.27
C THR A 125 22.26 3.52 4.63
N ALA A 126 22.29 3.93 5.91
CA ALA A 126 21.87 5.27 6.31
C ALA A 126 22.78 6.36 5.74
N LEU A 127 24.10 6.17 5.79
CA LEU A 127 25.06 7.10 5.20
C LEU A 127 24.90 7.18 3.68
N ALA A 128 24.78 6.05 2.98
CA ALA A 128 24.55 6.01 1.55
C ALA A 128 23.26 6.76 1.18
N THR A 129 22.16 6.49 1.90
CA THR A 129 20.87 7.17 1.68
C THR A 129 20.98 8.67 1.91
N PHE A 130 21.59 9.10 3.02
CA PHE A 130 21.82 10.51 3.31
C PHE A 130 22.64 11.19 2.21
N LEU A 131 23.73 10.55 1.74
CA LEU A 131 24.58 11.08 0.69
C LEU A 131 23.83 11.20 -0.64
N ILE A 132 23.06 10.19 -1.03
CA ILE A 132 22.22 10.23 -2.25
C ILE A 132 21.24 11.39 -2.17
N LEU A 133 20.50 11.52 -1.07
CA LEU A 133 19.53 12.61 -0.89
C LEU A 133 20.21 13.99 -0.86
N LEU A 134 21.38 14.10 -0.24
CA LEU A 134 22.16 15.33 -0.23
C LEU A 134 22.65 15.71 -1.63
N LEU A 135 23.10 14.73 -2.43
CA LEU A 135 23.51 14.93 -3.82
C LEU A 135 22.32 15.36 -4.69
N LEU A 136 21.16 14.72 -4.53
CA LEU A 136 19.92 15.12 -5.21
C LEU A 136 19.50 16.54 -4.85
N ALA A 137 19.55 16.91 -3.56
CA ALA A 137 19.24 18.28 -3.12
C ALA A 137 20.24 19.31 -3.69
N ARG A 138 21.52 18.94 -3.82
CA ARG A 138 22.54 19.79 -4.45
C ARG A 138 22.32 19.92 -5.96
N LEU A 139 21.94 18.83 -6.63
CA LEU A 139 21.60 18.82 -8.05
C LEU A 139 20.38 19.71 -8.31
N TYR A 140 19.31 19.57 -7.51
CA TYR A 140 18.13 20.44 -7.56
C TYR A 140 18.51 21.92 -7.46
N ARG A 141 19.35 22.26 -6.49
CA ARG A 141 19.84 23.65 -6.31
C ARG A 141 20.68 24.12 -7.51
N LEU A 142 21.46 23.24 -8.12
CA LEU A 142 22.27 23.57 -9.30
C LEU A 142 21.37 23.85 -10.50
N VAL A 143 20.39 22.98 -10.78
CA VAL A 143 19.40 23.14 -11.86
C VAL A 143 18.60 24.42 -11.65
N SER A 144 18.06 24.64 -10.45
CA SER A 144 17.31 25.85 -10.12
C SER A 144 18.13 27.11 -10.37
N ARG A 145 19.39 27.15 -9.92
CA ARG A 145 20.29 28.30 -10.17
C ARG A 145 20.67 28.46 -11.63
N PHE A 146 20.84 27.37 -12.36
CA PHE A 146 21.13 27.41 -13.79
C PHE A 146 19.98 28.07 -14.56
N VAL A 147 18.75 27.62 -14.30
CA VAL A 147 17.54 28.20 -14.90
C VAL A 147 17.37 29.65 -14.47
N SER A 148 17.50 29.97 -13.18
CA SER A 148 17.40 31.34 -12.69
C SER A 148 18.41 32.27 -13.34
N ARG A 149 19.68 31.87 -13.49
CA ARG A 149 20.70 32.70 -14.15
C ARG A 149 20.41 32.94 -15.63
N HIS A 150 19.79 31.96 -16.30
CA HIS A 150 19.40 32.12 -17.69
C HIS A 150 18.18 33.05 -17.82
N ALA A 151 17.20 32.92 -16.92
CA ALA A 151 16.01 33.76 -16.87
C ALA A 151 16.30 35.21 -16.42
N ASP A 152 17.33 35.44 -15.59
CA ASP A 152 17.76 36.76 -15.12
C ASP A 152 18.24 37.67 -16.28
N ARG A 153 18.48 37.09 -17.47
CA ARG A 153 18.77 37.85 -18.69
C ARG A 153 17.55 38.59 -19.26
N PHE A 154 16.35 38.12 -18.95
CA PHE A 154 15.10 38.62 -19.53
C PHE A 154 14.08 39.08 -18.48
N LEU A 155 14.22 38.64 -17.24
CA LEU A 155 13.27 38.89 -16.15
C LEU A 155 13.97 39.47 -14.92
N PRO A 156 13.27 40.26 -14.09
CA PRO A 156 13.80 40.72 -12.82
C PRO A 156 14.24 39.55 -11.92
N ARG A 157 15.36 39.71 -11.22
CA ARG A 157 16.02 38.65 -10.43
C ARG A 157 15.13 37.88 -9.47
N ARG A 158 14.12 38.52 -8.87
CA ARG A 158 13.15 37.86 -7.99
C ARG A 158 12.26 36.88 -8.76
N VAL A 159 11.79 37.27 -9.94
CA VAL A 159 10.97 36.43 -10.84
C VAL A 159 11.82 35.30 -11.43
N ALA A 160 13.05 35.59 -11.84
CA ALA A 160 14.00 34.59 -12.32
C ALA A 160 14.31 33.49 -11.28
N ASN A 161 14.44 33.87 -9.99
CA ASN A 161 14.60 32.92 -8.90
C ASN A 161 13.38 32.01 -8.72
N VAL A 162 12.17 32.58 -8.71
CA VAL A 162 10.92 31.81 -8.61
C VAL A 162 10.78 30.85 -9.79
N MET A 163 11.00 31.32 -11.02
CA MET A 163 10.97 30.50 -12.22
C MET A 163 11.96 29.34 -12.18
N GLY A 164 13.19 29.59 -11.71
CA GLY A 164 14.18 28.52 -11.60
C GLY A 164 13.81 27.46 -10.56
N VAL A 165 13.17 27.85 -9.45
CA VAL A 165 12.62 26.89 -8.47
C VAL A 165 11.47 26.09 -9.08
N LEU A 166 10.50 26.74 -9.73
CA LEU A 166 9.34 26.08 -10.32
C LEU A 166 9.72 25.11 -11.45
N VAL A 167 10.64 25.50 -12.34
CA VAL A 167 11.10 24.62 -13.42
C VAL A 167 11.90 23.44 -12.88
N ALA A 168 12.78 23.66 -11.90
CA ALA A 168 13.48 22.55 -11.25
C ALA A 168 12.51 21.60 -10.55
N LEU A 169 11.47 22.14 -9.90
CA LEU A 169 10.41 21.34 -9.28
C LEU A 169 9.66 20.51 -10.32
N ALA A 170 9.22 21.12 -11.43
CA ALA A 170 8.53 20.42 -12.51
C ALA A 170 9.38 19.31 -13.14
N LEU A 171 10.67 19.56 -13.37
CA LEU A 171 11.61 18.57 -13.91
C LEU A 171 11.81 17.38 -12.96
N PHE A 172 12.04 17.65 -11.68
CA PHE A 172 12.19 16.58 -10.68
C PHE A 172 10.87 15.83 -10.46
N TRP A 173 9.74 16.54 -10.49
CA TRP A 173 8.42 15.94 -10.38
C TRP A 173 8.14 14.98 -11.55
N SER A 174 8.37 15.42 -12.80
CA SER A 174 8.16 14.57 -13.99
C SER A 174 9.05 13.32 -13.99
N LEU A 175 10.29 13.44 -13.50
CA LEU A 175 11.19 12.30 -13.35
C LEU A 175 10.63 11.24 -12.37
N VAL A 176 9.99 11.71 -11.30
CA VAL A 176 9.37 10.86 -10.27
C VAL A 176 8.02 10.31 -10.75
N SER A 177 7.16 11.12 -11.36
CA SER A 177 5.79 10.74 -11.70
C SER A 177 5.69 9.82 -12.93
N ASP A 178 6.43 10.09 -14.00
CA ASP A 178 6.11 9.48 -15.30
C ASP A 178 7.04 8.31 -15.66
N VAL A 179 8.29 8.36 -15.19
CA VAL A 179 9.30 7.34 -15.53
C VAL A 179 9.51 6.36 -14.38
N LEU A 180 9.66 6.86 -13.14
CA LEU A 180 9.95 6.00 -11.99
C LEU A 180 8.74 5.22 -11.50
N VAL A 181 7.57 5.86 -11.34
CA VAL A 181 6.35 5.17 -10.91
C VAL A 181 5.87 4.19 -11.98
N ALA A 182 5.75 4.60 -13.24
CA ALA A 182 5.28 3.71 -14.30
C ALA A 182 6.23 2.54 -14.60
N GLN A 183 7.56 2.72 -14.52
CA GLN A 183 8.50 1.61 -14.68
C GLN A 183 8.60 0.74 -13.43
N ALA A 184 8.60 1.33 -12.22
CA ALA A 184 8.58 0.55 -10.99
C ALA A 184 7.30 -0.30 -10.90
N LEU A 185 6.14 0.23 -11.30
CA LEU A 185 4.90 -0.52 -11.32
C LEU A 185 4.91 -1.63 -12.36
N ARG A 186 5.41 -1.40 -13.59
CA ARG A 186 5.53 -2.47 -14.59
C ARG A 186 6.49 -3.59 -14.15
N VAL A 187 7.59 -3.25 -13.48
CA VAL A 187 8.56 -4.24 -12.98
C VAL A 187 8.02 -4.97 -11.74
N LEU A 188 7.32 -4.28 -10.85
CA LEU A 188 6.68 -4.88 -9.67
C LEU A 188 5.50 -5.76 -10.09
N ASP A 189 4.62 -5.30 -10.98
CA ASP A 189 3.53 -6.11 -11.53
C ASP A 189 4.06 -7.34 -12.25
N ALA A 190 5.09 -7.22 -13.10
CA ALA A 190 5.66 -8.37 -13.77
C ALA A 190 6.24 -9.38 -12.76
N SER A 191 6.91 -8.92 -11.71
CA SER A 191 7.49 -9.80 -10.67
C SER A 191 6.43 -10.42 -9.76
N PHE A 192 5.37 -9.70 -9.40
CA PHE A 192 4.27 -10.23 -8.59
C PHE A 192 3.33 -11.11 -9.40
N ALA A 193 3.08 -10.80 -10.67
CA ALA A 193 2.41 -11.70 -11.60
C ALA A 193 3.22 -12.97 -11.85
N GLN A 194 4.56 -12.87 -11.96
CA GLN A 194 5.43 -14.05 -11.97
C GLN A 194 5.32 -14.83 -10.67
N TYR A 195 5.30 -14.18 -9.50
CA TYR A 195 5.17 -14.85 -8.21
C TYR A 195 3.80 -15.53 -8.03
N ASP A 196 2.74 -14.89 -8.47
CA ASP A 196 1.38 -15.43 -8.53
C ASP A 196 1.29 -16.64 -9.49
N ALA A 197 2.06 -16.62 -10.58
CA ALA A 197 2.15 -17.72 -11.54
C ALA A 197 3.11 -18.85 -11.13
N LEU A 198 4.24 -18.57 -10.46
CA LEU A 198 5.31 -19.54 -10.18
C LEU A 198 5.12 -20.33 -8.89
N ILE A 199 4.36 -19.82 -7.91
CA ILE A 199 4.12 -20.56 -6.66
C ILE A 199 2.72 -21.15 -6.72
N GLU A 200 2.64 -22.32 -7.34
CA GLU A 200 1.47 -23.19 -7.34
C GLU A 200 1.04 -23.50 -5.90
N PRO A 201 -0.24 -23.32 -5.54
CA PRO A 201 -0.80 -24.15 -4.49
C PRO A 201 -0.83 -25.59 -5.00
N GLU A 202 -0.57 -26.57 -4.15
CA GLU A 202 -0.78 -28.02 -4.39
C GLU A 202 -2.27 -28.38 -4.65
N ALA A 203 -3.12 -27.40 -5.00
CA ALA A 203 -4.54 -27.56 -5.20
C ALA A 203 -4.83 -28.12 -6.59
N ALA A 204 -5.24 -29.38 -6.62
CA ALA A 204 -5.73 -30.03 -7.83
C ALA A 204 -6.96 -29.29 -8.39
N GLN A 205 -7.06 -29.24 -9.72
CA GLN A 205 -8.23 -28.68 -10.42
C GLN A 205 -9.52 -29.33 -9.91
N PRO A 206 -10.56 -28.56 -9.59
CA PRO A 206 -11.81 -29.11 -9.08
C PRO A 206 -12.53 -29.93 -10.16
N ARG A 207 -13.07 -31.09 -9.75
CA ARG A 207 -13.90 -31.95 -10.62
C ARG A 207 -15.39 -31.60 -10.56
N SER A 208 -15.81 -30.85 -9.54
CA SER A 208 -17.22 -30.50 -9.38
C SER A 208 -17.60 -29.42 -10.39
N PRO A 209 -18.70 -29.61 -11.16
CA PRO A 209 -19.16 -28.62 -12.14
C PRO A 209 -19.60 -27.30 -11.49
N LEU A 210 -19.82 -27.27 -10.17
CA LEU A 210 -20.21 -26.09 -9.42
C LEU A 210 -19.06 -25.14 -9.07
N LYS A 211 -17.80 -25.56 -9.27
CA LYS A 211 -16.62 -24.78 -8.88
C LYS A 211 -15.99 -24.09 -10.09
N SER A 212 -15.62 -22.82 -9.94
CA SER A 212 -14.86 -22.12 -10.98
C SER A 212 -13.54 -22.83 -11.28
N GLY A 213 -13.16 -22.90 -12.55
CA GLY A 213 -11.99 -23.65 -13.00
C GLY A 213 -12.20 -25.16 -13.18
N SER A 214 -13.42 -25.70 -13.00
CA SER A 214 -13.73 -27.07 -13.44
C SER A 214 -13.78 -27.16 -14.97
N GLN A 215 -13.87 -28.37 -15.53
CA GLN A 215 -13.96 -28.56 -16.99
C GLN A 215 -15.22 -27.93 -17.60
N GLU A 216 -16.27 -27.76 -16.81
CA GLU A 216 -17.53 -27.13 -17.20
C GLU A 216 -17.56 -25.62 -16.93
N SER A 217 -16.53 -25.07 -16.28
CA SER A 217 -16.41 -23.65 -15.97
C SER A 217 -16.11 -22.82 -17.22
N LEU A 218 -16.57 -21.58 -17.24
CA LEU A 218 -16.17 -20.60 -18.26
C LEU A 218 -14.78 -19.99 -18.01
N LEU A 219 -14.15 -20.36 -16.90
CA LEU A 219 -12.88 -19.82 -16.42
C LEU A 219 -11.87 -20.96 -16.38
N ASP A 220 -10.72 -20.77 -16.98
CA ASP A 220 -9.65 -21.76 -16.94
C ASP A 220 -8.98 -21.77 -15.55
N TRP A 221 -8.72 -22.96 -15.00
CA TRP A 221 -8.15 -23.12 -13.64
C TRP A 221 -6.89 -22.25 -13.43
N ASP A 222 -6.06 -22.18 -14.46
CA ASP A 222 -4.78 -21.49 -14.50
C ASP A 222 -4.95 -19.95 -14.47
N GLU A 223 -6.08 -19.45 -14.96
CA GLU A 223 -6.39 -18.01 -15.06
C GLU A 223 -6.94 -17.41 -13.77
N LEU A 224 -7.38 -18.25 -12.80
CA LEU A 224 -7.86 -17.80 -11.50
C LEU A 224 -6.74 -17.17 -10.63
N GLY A 225 -5.48 -17.37 -10.98
CA GLY A 225 -4.34 -16.94 -10.16
C GLY A 225 -4.19 -17.80 -8.90
N ARG A 226 -3.19 -17.50 -8.06
CA ARG A 226 -2.91 -18.32 -6.86
C ARG A 226 -4.02 -18.20 -5.82
N THR A 227 -4.39 -16.97 -5.47
CA THR A 227 -5.39 -16.66 -4.44
C THR A 227 -6.79 -17.12 -4.84
N GLY A 228 -7.12 -17.03 -6.12
CA GLY A 228 -8.38 -17.57 -6.67
C GLY A 228 -8.45 -19.09 -6.54
N ARG A 229 -7.40 -19.80 -6.96
CA ARG A 229 -7.32 -21.26 -6.82
C ARG A 229 -7.42 -21.70 -5.36
N GLU A 230 -6.73 -21.02 -4.45
CA GLU A 230 -6.83 -21.26 -3.00
C GLU A 230 -8.26 -21.03 -2.49
N PHE A 231 -8.93 -19.95 -2.90
CA PHE A 231 -10.30 -19.64 -2.50
C PHE A 231 -11.31 -20.71 -2.96
N ILE A 232 -11.15 -21.23 -4.19
CA ILE A 232 -12.01 -22.30 -4.71
C ILE A 232 -11.73 -23.66 -4.05
N ALA A 233 -10.47 -23.97 -3.75
CA ALA A 233 -10.07 -25.28 -3.24
C ALA A 233 -10.24 -25.45 -1.71
N SER A 234 -10.18 -24.37 -0.93
CA SER A 234 -10.11 -24.41 0.55
C SER A 234 -11.45 -24.34 1.28
N GLY A 235 -12.58 -24.23 0.57
CA GLY A 235 -13.91 -24.13 1.17
C GLY A 235 -14.41 -25.45 1.76
N PRO A 236 -15.25 -25.41 2.82
CA PRO A 236 -15.89 -26.60 3.36
C PRO A 236 -16.85 -27.21 2.32
N SER A 237 -16.86 -28.54 2.25
CA SER A 237 -17.83 -29.27 1.46
C SER A 237 -19.20 -29.33 2.14
N ALA A 238 -20.22 -29.75 1.39
CA ALA A 238 -21.51 -30.08 1.97
C ALA A 238 -21.40 -31.10 3.13
N GLU A 239 -20.49 -32.07 3.03
CA GLU A 239 -20.27 -33.09 4.06
C GLU A 239 -19.67 -32.49 5.34
N ASP A 240 -18.67 -31.60 5.20
CA ASP A 240 -18.07 -30.90 6.34
C ASP A 240 -19.11 -30.04 7.08
N ILE A 241 -19.94 -29.32 6.31
CA ILE A 241 -21.01 -28.48 6.87
C ILE A 241 -22.06 -29.33 7.57
N ALA A 242 -22.48 -30.45 6.97
CA ALA A 242 -23.46 -31.35 7.57
C ALA A 242 -22.92 -31.99 8.86
N ALA A 243 -21.64 -32.39 8.88
CA ALA A 243 -21.00 -32.98 10.05
C ALA A 243 -20.95 -32.02 11.25
N VAL A 244 -20.69 -30.73 11.01
CA VAL A 244 -20.65 -29.71 12.08
C VAL A 244 -22.06 -29.26 12.50
N THR A 245 -22.96 -29.07 11.54
CA THR A 245 -24.28 -28.47 11.81
C THR A 245 -25.38 -29.48 12.17
N GLY A 246 -25.15 -30.77 11.93
CA GLY A 246 -26.14 -31.83 12.17
C GLY A 246 -27.37 -31.78 11.25
N ARG A 247 -27.30 -31.03 10.14
CA ARG A 247 -28.38 -30.85 9.18
C ARG A 247 -27.89 -31.16 7.77
N SER A 248 -28.80 -31.50 6.87
CA SER A 248 -28.48 -31.60 5.44
C SER A 248 -27.97 -30.24 4.95
N ALA A 249 -26.87 -30.26 4.22
CA ALA A 249 -26.22 -29.09 3.67
C ALA A 249 -26.05 -29.21 2.15
N LEU A 250 -25.97 -28.07 1.48
CA LEU A 250 -25.65 -27.99 0.05
C LEU A 250 -24.17 -27.70 -0.14
N GLU A 251 -23.62 -28.00 -1.31
CA GLU A 251 -22.25 -27.56 -1.65
C GLU A 251 -22.27 -26.04 -1.84
N PRO A 252 -21.46 -25.25 -1.11
CA PRO A 252 -21.35 -23.82 -1.33
C PRO A 252 -20.86 -23.48 -2.73
N ILE A 253 -21.40 -22.43 -3.33
CA ILE A 253 -20.92 -21.94 -4.64
C ILE A 253 -19.92 -20.82 -4.41
N ARG A 254 -18.72 -20.96 -4.95
CA ARG A 254 -17.69 -19.92 -4.97
C ARG A 254 -17.33 -19.62 -6.42
N VAL A 255 -17.54 -18.38 -6.84
CA VAL A 255 -17.13 -17.87 -8.15
C VAL A 255 -15.98 -16.90 -7.95
N TYR A 256 -14.89 -17.13 -8.69
CA TYR A 256 -13.73 -16.26 -8.64
C TYR A 256 -13.19 -16.02 -10.05
N VAL A 257 -13.08 -14.76 -10.45
CA VAL A 257 -12.51 -14.36 -11.74
C VAL A 257 -11.16 -13.71 -11.51
N GLY A 258 -10.10 -14.38 -11.99
CA GLY A 258 -8.74 -13.86 -11.93
C GLY A 258 -8.50 -12.74 -12.94
N LEU A 259 -7.39 -12.01 -12.75
CA LEU A 259 -7.03 -10.87 -13.60
C LEU A 259 -6.81 -11.24 -15.07
N ARG A 260 -6.35 -12.47 -15.35
CA ARG A 260 -5.98 -12.94 -16.69
C ARG A 260 -7.18 -13.37 -17.54
N ALA A 261 -8.35 -13.58 -16.92
CA ALA A 261 -9.53 -14.10 -17.60
C ALA A 261 -10.09 -13.14 -18.67
N SER A 262 -9.80 -11.84 -18.58
CA SER A 262 -10.15 -10.84 -19.59
C SER A 262 -9.43 -9.52 -19.30
N GLU A 263 -9.28 -8.65 -20.30
CA GLU A 263 -8.54 -7.38 -20.18
C GLU A 263 -9.28 -6.36 -19.31
N THR A 264 -10.60 -6.22 -19.49
CA THR A 264 -11.35 -5.15 -18.81
C THR A 264 -12.10 -5.61 -17.56
N PRO A 265 -12.25 -4.75 -16.52
CA PRO A 265 -13.07 -5.07 -15.34
C PRO A 265 -14.51 -5.48 -15.68
N ARG A 266 -15.11 -4.83 -16.70
CA ARG A 266 -16.49 -5.08 -17.10
C ARG A 266 -16.67 -6.45 -17.75
N GLU A 267 -15.73 -6.87 -18.59
CA GLU A 267 -15.76 -8.21 -19.19
C GLU A 267 -15.53 -9.29 -18.14
N ARG A 268 -14.61 -9.08 -17.19
CA ARG A 268 -14.44 -9.98 -16.03
C ARG A 268 -15.71 -10.05 -15.18
N ALA A 269 -16.42 -8.94 -14.98
CA ALA A 269 -17.69 -8.94 -14.24
C ALA A 269 -18.80 -9.70 -14.99
N ARG A 270 -18.87 -9.58 -16.32
CA ARG A 270 -19.79 -10.37 -17.15
C ARG A 270 -19.45 -11.86 -17.13
N LEU A 271 -18.17 -12.22 -17.10
CA LEU A 271 -17.74 -13.61 -16.90
C LEU A 271 -18.21 -14.14 -15.53
N ALA A 272 -18.02 -13.35 -14.46
CA ALA A 272 -18.51 -13.70 -13.13
C ALA A 272 -20.03 -13.91 -13.12
N LEU A 273 -20.80 -13.01 -13.73
CA LEU A 273 -22.25 -13.14 -13.83
C LEU A 273 -22.66 -14.42 -14.59
N ARG A 274 -22.05 -14.69 -15.74
CA ARG A 274 -22.34 -15.92 -16.52
C ARG A 274 -22.02 -17.18 -15.71
N GLU A 275 -20.92 -17.18 -14.97
CA GLU A 275 -20.53 -18.29 -14.11
C GLU A 275 -21.50 -18.46 -12.92
N LEU A 276 -21.98 -17.37 -12.32
CA LEU A 276 -23.03 -17.39 -11.29
C LEU A 276 -24.35 -17.97 -11.82
N VAL A 277 -24.76 -17.58 -13.03
CA VAL A 277 -25.96 -18.15 -13.68
C VAL A 277 -25.77 -19.65 -13.95
N ARG A 278 -24.62 -20.04 -14.52
CA ARG A 278 -24.29 -21.45 -14.85
C ARG A 278 -24.34 -22.37 -13.64
N THR A 279 -23.85 -21.89 -12.51
CA THR A 279 -23.77 -22.67 -11.25
C THR A 279 -25.06 -22.67 -10.44
N GLY A 280 -26.10 -21.95 -10.89
CA GLY A 280 -27.35 -21.82 -10.13
C GLY A 280 -27.20 -20.96 -8.86
N ALA A 281 -26.25 -20.02 -8.84
CA ALA A 281 -25.98 -19.18 -7.68
C ALA A 281 -27.21 -18.35 -7.24
N PHE A 282 -28.05 -17.95 -8.19
CA PHE A 282 -29.28 -17.20 -7.92
C PHE A 282 -30.44 -18.08 -7.38
N GLU A 283 -30.26 -19.39 -7.29
CA GLU A 283 -31.21 -20.29 -6.62
C GLU A 283 -30.89 -20.48 -5.13
N ARG A 284 -29.73 -19.96 -4.68
CA ARG A 284 -29.32 -20.02 -3.27
C ARG A 284 -30.11 -19.02 -2.43
N SER A 285 -30.12 -19.24 -1.11
CA SER A 285 -30.79 -18.33 -0.18
C SER A 285 -30.05 -17.01 0.00
N VAL A 286 -28.74 -17.01 -0.23
CA VAL A 286 -27.82 -15.90 -0.01
C VAL A 286 -26.79 -15.82 -1.12
N LEU A 287 -26.49 -14.61 -1.57
CA LEU A 287 -25.41 -14.28 -2.51
C LEU A 287 -24.54 -13.19 -1.89
N VAL A 288 -23.22 -13.41 -1.82
CA VAL A 288 -22.26 -12.45 -1.28
C VAL A 288 -21.32 -11.97 -2.38
N LEU A 289 -21.31 -10.66 -2.65
CA LEU A 289 -20.28 -10.05 -3.48
C LEU A 289 -19.09 -9.69 -2.59
N VAL A 290 -17.98 -10.37 -2.83
CA VAL A 290 -16.76 -10.25 -2.04
C VAL A 290 -15.78 -9.38 -2.80
N THR A 291 -15.38 -8.28 -2.19
CA THR A 291 -14.29 -7.45 -2.70
C THR A 291 -13.00 -7.86 -2.00
N PRO A 292 -12.06 -8.52 -2.71
CA PRO A 292 -10.85 -9.06 -2.08
C PRO A 292 -9.86 -7.97 -1.65
N THR A 293 -8.80 -8.37 -0.96
CA THR A 293 -7.63 -7.52 -0.70
C THR A 293 -6.78 -7.32 -1.97
N GLY A 294 -5.71 -6.52 -1.91
CA GLY A 294 -4.92 -6.12 -3.08
C GLY A 294 -4.51 -7.29 -3.98
N THR A 295 -4.04 -8.39 -3.40
CA THR A 295 -3.58 -9.58 -4.13
C THR A 295 -4.72 -10.47 -4.67
N GLY A 296 -5.98 -10.12 -4.44
CA GLY A 296 -7.12 -11.02 -4.68
C GLY A 296 -7.46 -11.95 -3.52
N TRP A 297 -6.70 -11.90 -2.41
CA TRP A 297 -6.95 -12.78 -1.28
C TRP A 297 -8.25 -12.43 -0.54
N ILE A 298 -9.00 -13.48 -0.20
CA ILE A 298 -10.25 -13.46 0.55
C ILE A 298 -10.03 -14.23 1.85
N ASP A 299 -10.47 -13.66 2.97
CA ASP A 299 -10.34 -14.28 4.29
C ASP A 299 -11.23 -15.53 4.40
N PRO A 300 -10.65 -16.75 4.58
CA PRO A 300 -11.43 -17.96 4.76
C PRO A 300 -12.35 -17.89 5.98
N ALA A 301 -11.96 -17.19 7.05
CA ALA A 301 -12.81 -17.06 8.23
C ALA A 301 -14.09 -16.27 7.91
N ALA A 302 -14.01 -15.27 7.03
CA ALA A 302 -15.19 -14.52 6.62
C ALA A 302 -16.18 -15.37 5.81
N MET A 303 -15.68 -16.21 4.89
CA MET A 303 -16.52 -16.99 3.98
C MET A 303 -16.98 -18.32 4.57
N ASN A 304 -16.07 -19.09 5.17
CA ASN A 304 -16.41 -20.39 5.77
C ASN A 304 -17.50 -20.22 6.84
N THR A 305 -17.40 -19.19 7.69
CA THR A 305 -18.39 -18.96 8.75
C THR A 305 -19.80 -18.77 8.19
N VAL A 306 -19.98 -17.94 7.14
CA VAL A 306 -21.31 -17.73 6.56
C VAL A 306 -21.83 -18.95 5.81
N GLU A 307 -20.94 -19.77 5.25
CA GLU A 307 -21.31 -21.05 4.63
C GLU A 307 -21.82 -22.06 5.65
N TYR A 308 -21.18 -22.18 6.81
CA TYR A 308 -21.71 -22.99 7.92
C TYR A 308 -23.05 -22.44 8.43
N LEU A 309 -23.18 -21.13 8.62
CA LEU A 309 -24.41 -20.49 9.12
C LEU A 309 -25.61 -20.72 8.18
N HIS A 310 -25.37 -20.78 6.86
CA HIS A 310 -26.40 -21.00 5.86
C HIS A 310 -26.54 -22.46 5.41
N HIS A 311 -25.90 -23.42 6.11
CA HIS A 311 -25.89 -24.84 5.74
C HIS A 311 -25.49 -25.07 4.27
N GLY A 312 -24.51 -24.30 3.79
CA GLY A 312 -24.03 -24.30 2.41
C GLY A 312 -25.03 -23.78 1.36
N ASN A 313 -26.21 -23.31 1.77
CA ASN A 313 -27.18 -22.67 0.88
C ASN A 313 -26.81 -21.19 0.60
N ILE A 314 -25.62 -20.99 0.04
CA ILE A 314 -25.02 -19.70 -0.23
C ILE A 314 -24.17 -19.76 -1.50
N ALA A 315 -24.09 -18.62 -2.19
CA ALA A 315 -23.12 -18.37 -3.24
C ALA A 315 -22.27 -17.13 -2.93
N SER A 316 -21.05 -17.10 -3.44
CA SER A 316 -20.15 -15.95 -3.36
C SER A 316 -19.47 -15.67 -4.69
N ALA A 317 -19.17 -14.40 -4.96
CA ALA A 317 -18.49 -13.96 -6.18
C ALA A 317 -17.42 -12.92 -5.88
N ALA A 318 -16.25 -13.06 -6.49
CA ALA A 318 -15.16 -12.10 -6.38
C ALA A 318 -14.41 -11.90 -7.71
N LEU A 319 -13.87 -10.70 -7.89
CA LEU A 319 -12.94 -10.35 -8.96
C LEU A 319 -11.60 -9.96 -8.37
N GLN A 320 -10.52 -10.51 -8.91
CA GLN A 320 -9.18 -10.02 -8.66
C GLN A 320 -8.96 -8.68 -9.39
N TYR A 321 -8.34 -7.71 -8.72
CA TYR A 321 -8.04 -6.40 -9.30
C TYR A 321 -6.56 -6.00 -9.28
N SER A 322 -5.70 -6.63 -8.47
CA SER A 322 -4.26 -6.33 -8.49
C SER A 322 -3.43 -7.57 -8.13
N TYR A 323 -2.15 -7.53 -8.50
CA TYR A 323 -1.13 -8.45 -8.00
C TYR A 323 -0.38 -7.86 -6.80
N LEU A 324 -0.55 -6.57 -6.51
CA LEU A 324 0.15 -5.85 -5.47
C LEU A 324 -0.42 -6.14 -4.08
N ASN A 325 0.44 -6.08 -3.06
CA ASN A 325 0.00 -6.17 -1.67
C ASN A 325 -0.72 -4.89 -1.21
N SER A 326 -1.63 -5.02 -0.25
CA SER A 326 -2.59 -3.97 0.16
C SER A 326 -2.00 -2.57 0.47
N PRO A 327 -0.82 -2.42 1.10
CA PRO A 327 -0.24 -1.09 1.33
C PRO A 327 0.18 -0.37 0.05
N LEU A 328 0.66 -1.10 -0.96
CA LEU A 328 1.06 -0.53 -2.25
C LEU A 328 -0.17 -0.19 -3.10
N SER A 329 -1.17 -1.08 -3.15
CA SER A 329 -2.43 -0.80 -3.86
C SER A 329 -3.16 0.42 -3.30
N LEU A 330 -3.14 0.66 -1.98
CA LEU A 330 -3.77 1.84 -1.36
C LEU A 330 -3.07 3.18 -1.73
N LEU A 331 -1.79 3.13 -2.08
CA LEU A 331 -0.99 4.29 -2.49
C LEU A 331 -1.09 4.57 -3.99
N VAL A 332 -1.26 3.53 -4.81
CA VAL A 332 -1.09 3.63 -6.27
C VAL A 332 -2.37 3.35 -7.06
N GLU A 333 -3.25 2.46 -6.59
CA GLU A 333 -4.35 1.90 -7.40
C GLU A 333 -5.72 1.99 -6.70
N ALA A 334 -5.86 2.88 -5.72
CA ALA A 334 -7.08 2.98 -4.92
C ALA A 334 -8.34 3.35 -5.75
N GLU A 335 -8.17 3.92 -6.94
CA GLU A 335 -9.28 4.19 -7.86
C GLU A 335 -9.63 2.96 -8.70
N TYR A 336 -8.64 2.26 -9.25
CA TYR A 336 -8.87 1.07 -10.07
C TYR A 336 -9.57 -0.07 -9.31
N GLY A 337 -9.19 -0.32 -8.06
CA GLY A 337 -9.89 -1.33 -7.24
C GLY A 337 -11.37 -1.01 -6.99
N ALA A 338 -11.74 0.28 -6.94
CA ALA A 338 -13.13 0.70 -6.83
C ALA A 338 -13.89 0.45 -8.14
N ASP A 339 -13.27 0.71 -9.30
CA ASP A 339 -13.86 0.43 -10.61
C ASP A 339 -14.15 -1.06 -10.82
N VAL A 340 -13.26 -1.94 -10.36
CA VAL A 340 -13.48 -3.40 -10.43
C VAL A 340 -14.63 -3.84 -9.52
N ALA A 341 -14.66 -3.35 -8.27
CA ALA A 341 -15.75 -3.65 -7.35
C ALA A 341 -17.10 -3.13 -7.90
N ARG A 342 -17.09 -1.93 -8.47
CA ARG A 342 -18.23 -1.30 -9.14
C ARG A 342 -18.71 -2.11 -10.34
N ALA A 343 -17.80 -2.61 -11.18
CA ALA A 343 -18.15 -3.43 -12.33
C ALA A 343 -18.84 -4.74 -11.91
N LEU A 344 -18.29 -5.46 -10.92
CA LEU A 344 -18.93 -6.67 -10.38
C LEU A 344 -20.31 -6.36 -9.80
N PHE A 345 -20.39 -5.32 -8.95
CA PHE A 345 -21.65 -4.92 -8.34
C PHE A 345 -22.69 -4.58 -9.41
N ALA A 346 -22.39 -3.70 -10.35
CA ALA A 346 -23.34 -3.25 -11.36
C ALA A 346 -23.87 -4.39 -12.24
N GLU A 347 -23.00 -5.29 -12.71
CA GLU A 347 -23.42 -6.40 -13.59
C GLU A 347 -24.24 -7.44 -12.80
N VAL A 348 -23.85 -7.80 -11.57
CA VAL A 348 -24.60 -8.79 -10.77
C VAL A 348 -25.88 -8.21 -10.17
N TYR A 349 -25.83 -6.99 -9.65
CA TYR A 349 -26.99 -6.29 -9.10
C TYR A 349 -28.04 -6.03 -10.18
N GLY A 350 -27.61 -5.65 -11.40
CA GLY A 350 -28.50 -5.47 -12.54
C GLY A 350 -29.35 -6.72 -12.78
N TYR A 351 -28.70 -7.87 -12.98
CA TYR A 351 -29.39 -9.15 -13.15
C TYR A 351 -30.24 -9.55 -11.93
N TRP A 352 -29.68 -9.43 -10.73
CA TRP A 352 -30.39 -9.75 -9.48
C TRP A 352 -31.66 -8.92 -9.28
N SER A 353 -31.65 -7.65 -9.70
CA SER A 353 -32.77 -6.72 -9.55
C SER A 353 -33.95 -7.06 -10.46
N GLU A 354 -33.70 -7.70 -11.61
CA GLU A 354 -34.71 -8.16 -12.57
C GLU A 354 -35.41 -9.45 -12.11
N LEU A 355 -34.81 -10.21 -11.19
CA LEU A 355 -35.41 -11.42 -10.64
C LEU A 355 -36.60 -11.09 -9.74
N PRO A 356 -37.66 -11.92 -9.73
CA PRO A 356 -38.78 -11.76 -8.81
C PRO A 356 -38.30 -11.68 -7.35
N PRO A 357 -38.79 -10.71 -6.54
CA PRO A 357 -38.30 -10.51 -5.17
C PRO A 357 -38.42 -11.74 -4.26
N ASN A 358 -39.37 -12.63 -4.53
CA ASN A 358 -39.62 -13.87 -3.79
C ASN A 358 -38.79 -15.08 -4.28
N ARG A 359 -38.01 -14.93 -5.35
CA ARG A 359 -37.19 -16.01 -5.94
C ARG A 359 -35.70 -15.70 -5.98
N ARG A 360 -35.29 -14.47 -5.68
CA ARG A 360 -33.89 -14.06 -5.71
C ARG A 360 -33.20 -14.26 -4.34
N PRO A 361 -31.89 -14.52 -4.31
CA PRO A 361 -31.13 -14.64 -3.06
C PRO A 361 -31.14 -13.32 -2.30
N ARG A 362 -30.91 -13.35 -0.99
CA ARG A 362 -30.52 -12.12 -0.28
C ARG A 362 -29.09 -11.75 -0.68
N LEU A 363 -28.91 -10.55 -1.21
CA LEU A 363 -27.63 -10.00 -1.66
C LEU A 363 -26.94 -9.28 -0.50
N TYR A 364 -25.69 -9.66 -0.24
CA TYR A 364 -24.82 -9.00 0.75
C TYR A 364 -23.49 -8.60 0.12
N LEU A 365 -22.86 -7.59 0.71
CA LEU A 365 -21.52 -7.15 0.32
C LEU A 365 -20.50 -7.47 1.42
N HIS A 366 -19.30 -7.86 1.03
CA HIS A 366 -18.20 -8.07 1.96
C HIS A 366 -16.90 -7.47 1.44
N GLY A 367 -16.07 -6.97 2.36
CA GLY A 367 -14.71 -6.56 2.06
C GLY A 367 -13.83 -6.51 3.31
N LEU A 368 -12.55 -6.83 3.13
CA LEU A 368 -11.51 -6.74 4.16
C LEU A 368 -10.50 -5.65 3.80
N SER A 369 -10.17 -4.78 4.75
CA SER A 369 -9.17 -3.73 4.59
C SER A 369 -9.42 -2.89 3.32
N LEU A 370 -8.54 -2.93 2.33
CA LEU A 370 -8.74 -2.23 1.06
C LEU A 370 -10.00 -2.71 0.32
N GLY A 371 -10.37 -3.99 0.44
CA GLY A 371 -11.63 -4.52 -0.09
C GLY A 371 -12.86 -3.88 0.55
N ALA A 372 -12.81 -3.50 1.83
CA ALA A 372 -13.89 -2.75 2.48
C ALA A 372 -14.02 -1.33 1.90
N LEU A 373 -12.89 -0.68 1.59
CA LEU A 373 -12.88 0.63 0.92
C LEU A 373 -13.52 0.56 -0.48
N HIS A 374 -13.19 -0.48 -1.25
CA HIS A 374 -13.73 -0.63 -2.60
C HIS A 374 -15.19 -1.12 -2.59
N SER A 375 -15.56 -2.00 -1.66
CA SER A 375 -16.93 -2.50 -1.50
C SER A 375 -17.91 -1.36 -1.20
N GLN A 376 -17.58 -0.41 -0.32
CA GLN A 376 -18.47 0.73 -0.04
C GLN A 376 -18.62 1.67 -1.25
N ARG A 377 -17.60 1.75 -2.12
CA ARG A 377 -17.62 2.57 -3.34
C ARG A 377 -18.19 1.85 -4.57
N SER A 378 -18.67 0.61 -4.41
CA SER A 378 -19.13 -0.22 -5.54
C SER A 378 -20.55 0.10 -6.01
N TRP A 379 -21.28 0.95 -5.29
CA TRP A 379 -22.68 1.26 -5.56
C TRP A 379 -22.98 2.74 -5.33
N GLU A 380 -24.02 3.22 -6.00
CA GLU A 380 -24.54 4.57 -5.84
C GLU A 380 -25.94 4.53 -5.21
N LEU A 381 -26.26 5.49 -4.34
CA LEU A 381 -27.52 5.47 -3.58
C LEU A 381 -28.77 5.39 -4.49
N HIS A 382 -28.74 6.07 -5.64
CA HIS A 382 -29.86 6.09 -6.58
C HIS A 382 -30.18 4.71 -7.18
N GLU A 383 -29.19 3.79 -7.23
CA GLU A 383 -29.39 2.42 -7.72
C GLU A 383 -30.17 1.56 -6.73
N LEU A 384 -30.09 1.90 -5.43
CA LEU A 384 -30.65 1.10 -4.34
C LEU A 384 -32.07 1.51 -3.95
N ILE A 385 -32.57 2.67 -4.39
CA ILE A 385 -33.87 3.22 -3.96
C ILE A 385 -35.01 2.22 -4.19
N GLY A 386 -34.98 1.47 -5.30
CA GLY A 386 -36.01 0.48 -5.61
C GLY A 386 -35.78 -0.89 -4.99
N ASN A 387 -34.52 -1.34 -4.89
CA ASN A 387 -34.18 -2.72 -4.52
C ASN A 387 -32.91 -2.78 -3.65
N PRO A 388 -32.96 -2.33 -2.39
CA PRO A 388 -31.76 -2.34 -1.54
C PRO A 388 -31.22 -3.76 -1.33
N PHE A 389 -29.89 -3.91 -1.34
CA PHE A 389 -29.23 -5.12 -0.86
C PHE A 389 -29.42 -5.27 0.66
N GLN A 390 -29.30 -6.48 1.19
CA GLN A 390 -29.74 -6.81 2.55
C GLN A 390 -28.73 -6.46 3.64
N GLY A 391 -27.47 -6.20 3.29
CA GLY A 391 -26.48 -5.65 4.21
C GLY A 391 -25.05 -5.74 3.67
N ALA A 392 -24.12 -5.16 4.43
CA ALA A 392 -22.70 -5.25 4.15
C ALA A 392 -21.91 -5.52 5.43
N LEU A 393 -20.85 -6.32 5.34
CA LEU A 393 -19.88 -6.53 6.42
C LEU A 393 -18.49 -6.10 5.97
N TRP A 394 -17.98 -5.02 6.55
CA TRP A 394 -16.68 -4.44 6.25
C TRP A 394 -15.73 -4.60 7.43
N SER A 395 -14.68 -5.39 7.25
CA SER A 395 -13.68 -5.67 8.29
C SER A 395 -12.42 -4.84 8.08
N GLY A 396 -11.94 -4.18 9.14
CA GLY A 396 -10.74 -3.34 9.11
C GLY A 396 -10.71 -2.22 8.06
N PRO A 397 -11.80 -1.47 7.79
CA PRO A 397 -11.81 -0.42 6.77
C PRO A 397 -10.71 0.62 7.03
N PRO A 398 -9.89 0.99 6.02
CA PRO A 398 -8.80 1.93 6.20
C PRO A 398 -9.31 3.35 6.43
N PHE A 399 -8.43 4.23 6.90
CA PHE A 399 -8.74 5.65 7.18
C PHE A 399 -9.31 6.45 5.99
N LYS A 400 -9.25 5.95 4.75
CA LYS A 400 -9.89 6.58 3.57
C LYS A 400 -11.39 6.21 3.41
N SER A 401 -11.93 5.36 4.28
CA SER A 401 -13.31 4.86 4.26
C SER A 401 -14.28 5.88 4.85
N GLU A 402 -14.56 6.96 4.11
CA GLU A 402 -15.42 8.05 4.58
C GLU A 402 -16.85 7.59 4.84
N GLN A 403 -17.49 6.85 3.92
CA GLN A 403 -18.87 6.41 4.11
C GLN A 403 -19.02 5.50 5.33
N TRP A 404 -18.12 4.52 5.51
CA TRP A 404 -18.15 3.68 6.71
C TRP A 404 -17.97 4.50 7.99
N ARG A 405 -17.06 5.49 8.00
CA ARG A 405 -16.87 6.35 9.17
C ARG A 405 -18.12 7.16 9.47
N THR A 406 -18.69 7.84 8.48
CA THR A 406 -19.94 8.59 8.64
C THR A 406 -21.07 7.72 9.19
N LEU A 407 -21.32 6.55 8.57
CA LEU A 407 -22.35 5.62 9.05
C LEU A 407 -22.08 5.10 10.48
N THR A 408 -20.81 4.97 10.88
CA THR A 408 -20.44 4.53 12.23
C THR A 408 -20.60 5.63 13.26
N ASP A 409 -20.18 6.85 12.92
CA ASP A 409 -20.26 8.04 13.76
C ASP A 409 -21.72 8.44 14.00
N ASP A 410 -22.57 8.31 12.97
CA ASP A 410 -24.00 8.65 13.01
C ASP A 410 -24.90 7.51 13.55
N ARG A 411 -24.34 6.34 13.94
CA ARG A 411 -25.16 5.16 14.29
C ARG A 411 -25.99 5.33 15.56
N ASN A 412 -25.52 6.16 16.49
CA ASN A 412 -26.14 6.44 17.79
C ASN A 412 -26.15 7.96 18.00
N PRO A 413 -27.06 8.70 17.33
CA PRO A 413 -27.15 10.14 17.43
C PRO A 413 -27.61 10.64 18.81
#